data_AF-A0A0Y6UEI8-F1
#
_entry.id   AF-A0A0Y6UEI8-F1
#
_cell.length_a   1.000
_cell.length_b   1.000
_cell.length_c   1.000
_cell.angle_alpha   90.00
_cell.angle_beta   90.00
_cell.angle_gamma   90.00
#
_symmetry.space_group_name_H-M   'P 1'
#
loop_
_entity.id
_entity.type
_entity.pdbx_description
1 polymer ?
#
loop_
_entity_poly.entity_id
_entity_poly.type
_entity_poly.pdbx_seq_one_letter_code
_entity_poly.pdbx_strand_id
1 'polypeptide(L)'
;MGRHFGRRRFLTVAAVAAAGAAVSFLPNPFAADDEKRNKDEKRNENVFFWKGVALGSGAELRLFGVDDRQAADLVNKVLAEVARLEKIVQPLP
;
A
#
# COMPACT_ATOMS: atom_id res chain seq x y z
N MET A 1 -16.90 -8.31 48.73
CA MET A 1 -16.01 -7.29 48.12
C MET A 1 -15.90 -7.59 46.63
N GLY A 2 -15.94 -6.54 45.80
CA GLY A 2 -16.36 -6.56 44.39
C GLY A 2 -15.47 -7.34 43.41
N ARG A 3 -16.15 -7.93 42.42
CA ARG A 3 -15.62 -8.65 41.25
C ARG A 3 -14.86 -7.70 40.32
N HIS A 4 -13.74 -8.13 39.75
CA HIS A 4 -13.27 -7.63 38.46
C HIS A 4 -12.72 -8.76 37.60
N PHE A 5 -13.63 -9.40 36.87
CA PHE A 5 -13.30 -10.16 35.66
C PHE A 5 -12.67 -9.17 34.66
N GLY A 6 -11.42 -9.45 34.26
CA GLY A 6 -10.72 -8.67 33.24
C GLY A 6 -11.47 -8.71 31.92
N ARG A 7 -12.23 -7.64 31.65
CA ARG A 7 -12.87 -7.33 30.36
C ARG A 7 -11.76 -7.24 29.30
N ARG A 8 -11.55 -8.31 28.54
CA ARG A 8 -10.74 -8.27 27.31
C ARG A 8 -11.46 -7.32 26.35
N ARG A 9 -10.96 -6.10 26.24
CA ARG A 9 -11.46 -5.09 25.31
C ARG A 9 -11.06 -5.54 23.91
N PHE A 10 -12.00 -6.10 23.15
CA PHE A 10 -11.84 -6.23 21.71
C PHE A 10 -11.75 -4.81 21.15
N LEU A 11 -10.56 -4.43 20.67
CA LEU A 11 -10.36 -3.15 20.00
C LEU A 11 -10.97 -3.28 18.60
N THR A 12 -12.23 -2.86 18.47
CA THR A 12 -12.86 -2.66 17.17
C THR A 12 -12.22 -1.44 16.52
N VAL A 13 -11.29 -1.67 15.60
CA VAL A 13 -10.72 -0.60 14.78
C VAL A 13 -11.75 -0.29 13.69
N ALA A 14 -12.49 0.80 13.87
CA ALA A 14 -13.35 1.35 12.82
C ALA A 14 -12.46 2.06 11.78
N ALA A 15 -12.53 1.62 10.53
CA ALA A 15 -11.87 2.28 9.42
C ALA A 15 -12.56 3.62 9.14
N VAL A 16 -11.82 4.72 9.25
CA VAL A 16 -12.26 6.05 8.79
C VAL A 16 -11.86 6.19 7.33
N ALA A 17 -12.86 6.42 6.47
CA ALA A 17 -12.66 6.69 5.06
C ALA A 17 -12.42 8.19 4.79
N ALA A 18 -11.45 8.44 3.92
CA ALA A 18 -11.28 9.54 2.97
C ALA A 18 -11.23 11.00 3.48
N ALA A 19 -10.04 11.61 3.37
CA ALA A 19 -9.83 12.91 2.70
C ALA A 19 -8.33 13.28 2.64
N GLY A 20 -7.85 13.68 1.46
CA GLY A 20 -6.69 14.55 1.31
C GLY A 20 -5.35 13.87 1.02
N ALA A 21 -4.80 14.14 -0.15
CA ALA A 21 -3.46 13.75 -0.54
C ALA A 21 -2.40 14.31 0.42
N ALA A 22 -1.79 13.43 1.20
CA ALA A 22 -0.48 13.65 1.80
C ALA A 22 0.25 12.31 1.79
N VAL A 23 0.75 11.92 0.62
CA VAL A 23 1.76 10.86 0.53
C VAL A 23 2.98 11.41 1.25
N SER A 24 3.18 10.95 2.48
CA SER A 24 4.34 11.31 3.27
C SER A 24 5.56 10.71 2.58
N PHE A 25 6.35 11.55 1.90
CA PHE A 25 7.69 11.23 1.42
C PHE A 25 8.65 11.07 2.63
N LEU A 26 8.37 10.15 3.55
CA LEU A 26 9.33 9.85 4.60
C LEU A 26 10.47 9.02 4.02
N PRO A 27 11.74 9.42 4.19
CA PRO A 27 12.87 8.55 3.87
C PRO A 27 12.81 7.33 4.79
N ASN A 28 12.80 6.15 4.18
CA ASN A 28 12.80 4.87 4.86
C ASN A 28 14.09 4.76 5.72
N PRO A 29 14.01 4.64 7.07
CA PRO A 29 15.19 4.58 7.94
C PRO A 29 16.01 3.29 7.77
N PHE A 30 15.57 2.37 6.90
CA PHE A 30 16.32 1.17 6.50
C PHE A 30 17.07 1.32 5.16
N ALA A 31 17.17 2.53 4.61
CA ALA A 31 17.85 2.80 3.33
C ALA A 31 19.35 3.13 3.46
N ALA A 32 19.94 2.97 4.64
CA ALA A 32 21.35 3.26 4.89
C ALA A 32 22.18 1.98 4.97
N ASP A 33 22.50 1.38 3.82
CA ASP A 33 23.75 0.66 3.59
C ASP A 33 23.83 0.22 2.12
N ASP A 34 24.49 1.00 1.28
CA ASP A 34 25.10 0.50 0.05
C ASP A 34 26.07 1.54 -0.53
N GLU A 35 27.04 1.96 0.29
CA GLU A 35 28.20 2.69 -0.21
C GLU A 35 29.25 1.66 -0.70
N LYS A 36 29.53 1.71 -2.01
CA LYS A 36 30.60 1.02 -2.77
C LYS A 36 30.30 -0.39 -3.31
N ARG A 37 29.67 -0.43 -4.50
CA ARG A 37 29.94 -1.52 -5.46
C ARG A 37 29.86 -1.03 -6.91
N ASN A 38 31.04 -0.99 -7.54
CA ASN A 38 31.37 -0.97 -8.97
C ASN A 38 30.37 -0.36 -9.99
N LYS A 39 30.88 0.64 -10.72
CA LYS A 39 30.47 1.00 -12.08
C LYS A 39 30.67 -0.21 -13.01
N ASP A 40 29.63 -1.02 -13.18
CA ASP A 40 29.26 -1.67 -14.43
C ASP A 40 27.93 -2.40 -14.18
N GLU A 41 26.92 -2.09 -15.00
CA GLU A 41 25.75 -2.96 -15.19
C GLU A 41 24.81 -3.25 -14.00
N LYS A 42 24.74 -2.42 -12.96
CA LYS A 42 23.53 -2.39 -12.11
C LYS A 42 22.41 -1.70 -12.89
N ARG A 43 21.67 -2.48 -13.69
CA ARG A 43 20.28 -2.16 -14.06
C ARG A 43 19.63 -1.74 -12.74
N ASN A 44 19.39 -0.43 -12.56
CA ASN A 44 18.58 0.08 -11.47
C ASN A 44 17.25 -0.66 -11.57
N GLU A 45 17.10 -1.68 -10.74
CA GLU A 45 15.85 -2.37 -10.48
C GLU A 45 15.00 -1.38 -9.69
N ASN A 46 14.56 -0.33 -10.38
CA ASN A 46 13.55 0.58 -9.86
C ASN A 46 12.29 -0.26 -9.68
N VAL A 47 12.05 -0.61 -8.41
CA VAL A 47 10.85 -1.30 -7.98
C VAL A 47 9.93 -0.26 -7.37
N PHE A 48 8.83 0.00 -8.05
CA PHE A 48 7.76 0.79 -7.47
C PHE A 48 6.86 -0.11 -6.62
N PHE A 49 6.55 0.31 -5.40
CA PHE A 49 5.76 -0.44 -4.44
C PHE A 49 4.51 0.36 -4.04
N TRP A 50 3.33 -0.23 -4.25
CA TRP A 50 2.05 0.26 -3.73
C TRP A 50 1.45 -0.75 -2.76
N LYS A 51 0.85 -0.26 -1.69
CA LYS A 51 0.14 -1.05 -0.69
C LYS A 51 -1.13 -0.33 -0.26
N GLY A 52 -2.24 -1.06 -0.19
CA GLY A 52 -3.54 -0.49 0.14
C GLY A 52 -4.59 -1.56 0.37
N VAL A 53 -5.85 -1.21 0.11
CA VAL A 53 -7.00 -2.11 0.17
C VAL A 53 -7.60 -2.21 -1.22
N ALA A 54 -7.88 -3.43 -1.67
CA ALA A 54 -8.53 -3.73 -2.94
C ALA A 54 -9.40 -4.98 -2.77
N LEU A 55 -10.58 -5.01 -3.40
CA LEU A 55 -11.51 -6.15 -3.35
C LEU A 55 -11.90 -6.56 -1.91
N GLY A 56 -11.98 -5.58 -1.00
CA GLY A 56 -12.31 -5.81 0.42
C GLY A 56 -11.19 -6.42 1.28
N SER A 57 -9.96 -6.52 0.78
CA SER A 57 -8.81 -7.05 1.51
C SER A 57 -7.56 -6.20 1.34
N GLY A 58 -6.56 -6.38 2.21
CA GLY A 58 -5.24 -5.78 2.04
C GLY A 58 -4.54 -6.30 0.77
N ALA A 59 -3.95 -5.40 -0.01
CA ALA A 59 -3.33 -5.69 -1.28
C ALA A 59 -1.99 -4.96 -1.46
N GLU A 60 -1.11 -5.57 -2.26
CA GLU A 60 0.21 -5.02 -2.63
C GLU A 60 0.41 -5.14 -4.15
N LEU A 61 1.00 -4.11 -4.76
CA LEU A 61 1.40 -4.08 -6.17
C LEU A 61 2.88 -3.70 -6.26
N ARG A 62 3.64 -4.48 -7.04
CA ARG A 62 5.06 -4.25 -7.31
C ARG A 62 5.28 -4.12 -8.80
N LEU A 63 5.86 -3.02 -9.24
CA LEU A 63 6.18 -2.77 -10.65
C LEU A 63 7.70 -2.71 -10.80
N PHE A 64 8.24 -3.50 -11.72
CA PHE A 64 9.68 -3.64 -11.93
C PHE A 64 10.09 -2.99 -13.24
N GLY A 65 11.17 -2.20 -13.21
CA GLY A 65 11.77 -1.66 -14.44
C GLY A 65 10.92 -0.59 -15.13
N VAL A 66 10.01 0.04 -14.39
CA VAL A 66 9.21 1.18 -14.83
C VAL A 66 9.74 2.45 -14.15
N ASP A 67 9.67 3.58 -14.85
CA ASP A 67 9.94 4.89 -14.23
C ASP A 67 8.76 5.35 -13.36
N ASP A 68 8.98 6.36 -12.51
CA ASP A 68 7.98 6.82 -11.54
C ASP A 68 6.68 7.33 -12.20
N ARG A 69 6.76 7.95 -13.38
CA ARG A 69 5.58 8.44 -14.09
C ARG A 69 4.76 7.28 -14.64
N GLN A 70 5.44 6.32 -15.28
CA GLN A 70 4.83 5.09 -15.76
C GLN A 70 4.21 4.29 -14.61
N ALA A 71 4.89 4.21 -13.47
CA ALA A 71 4.40 3.51 -12.30
C ALA A 71 3.12 4.16 -11.76
N ALA A 72 3.09 5.50 -11.63
CA ALA A 72 1.91 6.22 -11.19
C ALA A 72 0.71 6.02 -12.13
N ASP A 73 0.94 6.09 -13.45
CA ASP A 73 -0.10 5.84 -14.46
C ASP A 73 -0.62 4.39 -14.40
N LEU A 74 0.26 3.41 -14.23
CA LEU A 74 -0.11 2.00 -14.12
C LEU A 74 -0.92 1.73 -12.85
N VAL A 75 -0.51 2.28 -11.71
CA VAL A 75 -1.26 2.18 -10.45
C VAL A 75 -2.66 2.76 -10.61
N ASN A 76 -2.79 3.94 -11.19
CA ASN A 76 -4.09 4.56 -11.41
C ASN A 76 -5.02 3.69 -12.28
N LYS A 77 -4.49 3.06 -13.33
CA LYS A 77 -5.24 2.13 -14.17
C LYS A 77 -5.67 0.88 -13.39
N VAL A 78 -4.76 0.29 -12.60
CA VAL A 78 -5.07 -0.89 -11.76
C VAL A 78 -6.15 -0.55 -10.75
N LEU A 79 -6.07 0.60 -10.09
CA LEU A 79 -7.08 1.03 -9.11
C LEU A 79 -8.45 1.30 -9.76
N ALA A 80 -8.48 1.89 -10.95
CA ALA A 80 -9.72 2.08 -11.69
C ALA A 80 -10.37 0.74 -12.07
N GLU A 81 -9.56 -0.25 -12.45
CA GLU A 81 -10.04 -1.58 -12.81
C GLU A 81 -10.52 -2.36 -11.57
N VAL A 82 -9.80 -2.29 -10.45
CA VAL A 82 -10.27 -2.84 -9.17
C VAL A 82 -11.62 -2.24 -8.79
N ALA A 83 -11.78 -0.92 -8.88
CA ALA A 83 -13.04 -0.26 -8.58
C ALA A 83 -14.18 -0.71 -9.52
N ARG A 84 -13.87 -1.04 -10.78
CA ARG A 84 -14.84 -1.65 -11.72
C ARG A 84 -15.23 -3.06 -11.26
N LEU A 85 -14.26 -3.88 -10.86
CA LEU A 85 -14.49 -5.25 -10.39
C LEU A 85 -15.28 -5.29 -9.08
N GLU A 86 -15.02 -4.37 -8.15
CA GLU A 86 -15.78 -4.27 -6.90
C GLU A 86 -17.27 -4.06 -7.15
N LYS A 87 -17.64 -3.27 -8.16
CA LYS A 87 -19.06 -3.10 -8.56
C LYS A 87 -19.72 -4.38 -9.08
N ILE A 88 -18.93 -5.29 -9.65
CA ILE A 88 -19.44 -6.56 -10.19
C ILE A 88 -19.52 -7.62 -9.08
N VAL A 89 -18.47 -7.71 -8.27
CA VAL A 89 -18.26 -8.79 -7.29
C VAL A 89 -18.93 -8.49 -5.94
N GLN A 90 -19.12 -7.21 -5.60
CA GLN A 90 -19.78 -6.75 -4.38
C GLN A 90 -20.99 -5.89 -4.74
N PRO A 91 -22.10 -6.48 -5.22
CA PRO A 91 -23.34 -5.74 -5.33
C PRO A 91 -23.71 -5.21 -3.94
N LEU A 92 -23.84 -3.89 -3.83
CA LEU A 92 -24.24 -3.23 -2.58
C LEU A 92 -25.54 -3.87 -2.05
N PRO A 93 -25.66 -4.10 -0.73
CA PRO A 93 -26.91 -4.55 -0.11
C PRO A 93 -28.03 -3.50 -0.21
#